data_AF-A0A835DWV0-F1
#
_entry.id   AF-A0A835DWV0-F1
#
_cell.length_a   1.000
_cell.length_b   1.000
_cell.length_c   1.000
_cell.angle_alpha   90.00
_cell.angle_beta   90.00
_cell.angle_gamma   90.00
#
_symmetry.space_group_name_H-M   'P 1'
#
loop_
_entity.id
_entity.type
_entity.pdbx_description
1 polymer ?
#
loop_
_entity_poly.entity_id
_entity_poly.type
_entity_poly.pdbx_seq_one_letter_code
_entity_poly.pdbx_strand_id
1 'polypeptide(L)'
;MDVDDYNCVLCSSSIEESRDHLFFDCAFVQSCWQLLNLHIGNFVDPMQMVSAFKSQLNMPFYMDVIILMPWAIWMVRNEAIFRGVQPSLQGCKTHFQKEFALLLLREKKDHPQLMSSWI
;
A
#
# COMPACT_ATOMS: atom_id res chain seq x y z
N MET A 1 16.49 -30.84 0.11
CA MET A 1 15.17 -30.26 -0.18
C MET A 1 15.20 -28.89 0.46
N ASP A 2 15.32 -27.84 -0.35
CA ASP A 2 15.08 -26.49 0.15
C ASP A 2 13.60 -26.43 0.54
N VAL A 3 13.33 -26.07 1.79
CA VAL A 3 11.96 -25.86 2.26
C VAL A 3 11.57 -24.48 1.74
N ASP A 4 10.51 -24.42 0.92
CA ASP A 4 9.97 -23.15 0.45
C ASP A 4 9.57 -22.30 1.66
N ASP A 5 10.13 -21.09 1.76
CA ASP A 5 9.80 -20.12 2.80
C ASP A 5 8.63 -19.24 2.33
N TYR A 6 7.44 -19.51 2.89
CA TYR A 6 6.23 -18.74 2.62
C TYR A 6 6.02 -17.59 3.61
N ASN A 7 7.00 -17.29 4.47
CA ASN A 7 6.88 -16.17 5.39
C ASN A 7 6.90 -14.83 4.66
N CYS A 8 6.19 -13.86 5.22
CA CYS A 8 6.14 -12.52 4.67
C CYS A 8 7.51 -11.86 4.73
N VAL A 9 8.06 -11.53 3.56
CA VAL A 9 9.36 -10.85 3.42
C VAL A 9 9.37 -9.42 3.96
N LEU A 10 8.18 -8.82 4.18
CA LEU A 10 8.04 -7.43 4.61
C LEU A 10 8.14 -7.25 6.13
N CYS A 11 8.06 -8.32 6.92
CA CYS A 11 8.18 -8.25 8.37
C CYS A 11 9.07 -9.36 8.94
N SER A 12 9.58 -9.15 10.15
CA SER A 12 10.44 -10.12 10.85
C SER A 12 9.67 -11.04 11.80
N SER A 13 8.35 -11.14 11.65
CA SER A 13 7.48 -11.86 12.59
C SER A 13 7.37 -13.37 12.32
N SER A 14 8.03 -13.87 11.26
CA SER A 14 7.92 -15.27 10.81
C SER A 14 6.47 -15.74 10.66
N ILE A 15 5.65 -14.88 10.05
CA ILE A 15 4.23 -15.15 9.77
C ILE A 15 4.13 -15.50 8.29
N GLU A 16 3.41 -16.59 8.00
CA GLU A 16 3.07 -16.99 6.63
C GLU A 16 2.33 -15.86 5.92
N GLU A 17 2.75 -15.55 4.70
CA GLU A 17 2.15 -14.50 3.92
C GLU A 17 0.78 -14.93 3.38
N SER A 18 -0.27 -14.29 3.91
CA SER A 18 -1.61 -14.33 3.32
C SER A 18 -1.93 -13.02 2.62
N ARG A 19 -3.02 -13.00 1.82
CA ARG A 19 -3.56 -11.75 1.24
C ARG A 19 -3.80 -10.70 2.32
N ASP A 20 -4.43 -11.09 3.41
CA ASP A 20 -4.84 -10.15 4.46
C ASP A 20 -3.62 -9.65 5.24
N HIS A 21 -2.63 -10.52 5.47
CA HIS A 21 -1.36 -10.11 6.03
C HIS A 21 -0.60 -9.12 5.13
N LEU A 22 -0.52 -9.42 3.83
CA LEU A 22 0.22 -8.62 2.86
C LEU A 22 -0.38 -7.22 2.64
N PHE A 23 -1.70 -7.06 2.80
CA PHE A 23 -2.35 -5.78 2.52
C PHE A 23 -2.85 -5.04 3.77
N PHE A 24 -2.97 -5.71 4.92
CA PHE A 24 -3.54 -5.12 6.13
C PHE A 24 -2.79 -5.48 7.43
N ASP A 25 -2.49 -6.75 7.71
CA ASP A 25 -2.05 -7.12 9.07
C ASP A 25 -0.55 -6.94 9.32
N CYS A 26 0.27 -6.95 8.27
CA CYS A 26 1.71 -6.80 8.39
C CYS A 26 2.10 -5.44 9.00
N ALA A 27 2.97 -5.42 10.01
CA ALA A 27 3.39 -4.19 10.69
C ALA A 27 4.04 -3.16 9.75
N PHE A 28 4.80 -3.64 8.75
CA PHE A 28 5.34 -2.78 7.69
C PHE A 28 4.21 -2.15 6.87
N VAL A 29 3.21 -2.93 6.51
CA VAL A 29 2.06 -2.50 5.70
C VAL A 29 1.20 -1.50 6.45
N GLN A 30 0.93 -1.74 7.73
CA GLN A 30 0.25 -0.77 8.61
C GLN A 30 0.99 0.56 8.64
N SER A 31 2.32 0.52 8.72
CA SER A 31 3.15 1.72 8.67
C SER A 31 3.05 2.43 7.30
N CYS A 32 2.96 1.69 6.19
CA CYS A 32 2.73 2.27 4.86
C CYS A 32 1.40 3.03 4.76
N TRP A 33 0.32 2.46 5.30
CA TRP A 33 -0.98 3.16 5.35
C TRP A 33 -0.93 4.39 6.26
N GLN A 34 -0.22 4.32 7.38
CA GLN A 34 -0.01 5.44 8.29
C GLN A 34 0.74 6.61 7.65
N LEU A 35 1.59 6.39 6.63
CA LEU A 35 2.21 7.49 5.85
C LEU A 35 1.18 8.43 5.22
N LEU A 36 -0.03 7.91 4.96
CA LEU A 36 -1.17 8.65 4.40
C LEU A 36 -2.18 9.07 5.47
N ASN A 37 -1.83 8.92 6.76
CA ASN A 37 -2.72 9.07 7.91
C ASN A 37 -3.92 8.12 7.90
N LEU A 38 -3.80 6.96 7.23
CA LEU A 38 -4.83 5.94 7.22
C LEU A 38 -4.56 4.89 8.28
N HIS A 39 -5.60 4.59 9.05
CA HIS A 39 -5.56 3.64 10.14
C HIS A 39 -6.36 2.40 9.76
N ILE A 40 -5.71 1.25 9.88
CA ILE A 40 -6.35 -0.05 9.75
C ILE A 40 -7.00 -0.37 11.10
N GLY A 41 -8.30 -0.66 11.05
CA GLY A 41 -9.06 -1.17 12.20
C GLY A 41 -9.15 -2.69 12.19
N ASN A 42 -9.77 -3.25 13.21
CA ASN A 42 -10.03 -4.69 13.30
C ASN A 42 -11.25 -5.06 12.42
N PHE A 43 -11.06 -5.09 11.11
CA PHE A 43 -12.09 -5.46 10.16
C PHE A 43 -11.94 -6.92 9.74
N VAL A 44 -13.07 -7.60 9.55
CA VAL A 44 -13.11 -9.02 9.15
C VAL A 44 -13.09 -9.16 7.63
N ASP A 45 -13.45 -8.11 6.89
CA ASP A 45 -13.65 -8.16 5.44
C ASP A 45 -13.01 -6.96 4.71
N PRO A 46 -12.36 -7.17 3.55
CA PRO A 46 -11.74 -6.10 2.77
C PRO A 46 -12.69 -4.97 2.36
N MET A 47 -13.98 -5.23 2.12
CA MET A 47 -14.93 -4.17 1.74
C MET A 47 -15.22 -3.22 2.90
N GLN A 48 -15.20 -3.73 4.14
CA GLN A 48 -15.30 -2.87 5.33
C GLN A 48 -14.07 -1.96 5.43
N MET A 49 -12.88 -2.47 5.10
CA MET A 49 -11.65 -1.66 5.04
C MET A 49 -11.76 -0.54 4.01
N VAL A 50 -12.21 -0.85 2.80
CA VAL A 50 -12.39 0.13 1.73
C VAL A 50 -13.39 1.22 2.15
N SER A 51 -14.49 0.84 2.78
CA SER A 51 -15.48 1.79 3.32
C SER A 51 -14.86 2.69 4.39
N ALA A 52 -14.08 2.12 5.31
CA ALA A 52 -13.39 2.88 6.35
C ALA A 52 -12.36 3.85 5.77
N PHE A 53 -11.55 3.43 4.82
CA PHE A 53 -10.58 4.29 4.14
C PHE A 53 -11.25 5.40 3.34
N LYS A 54 -12.39 5.12 2.68
CA LYS A 54 -13.19 6.15 2.02
C LYS A 54 -13.60 7.24 3.01
N SER A 55 -14.12 6.86 4.18
CA SER A 55 -14.52 7.80 5.22
C SER A 55 -13.34 8.58 5.81
N GLN A 56 -12.18 7.95 5.99
CA GLN A 56 -10.96 8.60 6.49
C GLN A 56 -10.36 9.59 5.48
N LEU A 57 -10.30 9.21 4.21
CA LEU A 57 -9.77 10.07 3.14
C LEU A 57 -10.69 11.25 2.87
N ASN A 58 -12.00 11.01 2.78
CA ASN A 58 -13.01 12.03 2.50
C ASN A 58 -12.64 12.94 1.30
N MET A 59 -12.13 12.35 0.23
CA MET A 59 -11.67 13.06 -0.97
C MET A 59 -12.23 12.42 -2.24
N PRO A 60 -12.39 13.18 -3.34
CA PRO A 60 -13.02 12.68 -4.56
C PRO A 60 -12.24 11.54 -5.24
N PHE A 61 -10.92 11.47 -5.04
CA PHE A 61 -10.02 10.44 -5.60
C PHE A 61 -9.64 9.36 -4.57
N TYR A 62 -10.47 9.12 -3.55
CA TYR A 62 -10.17 8.13 -2.51
C TYR A 62 -9.87 6.72 -3.08
N MET A 63 -10.57 6.32 -4.15
CA MET A 63 -10.33 5.03 -4.81
C MET A 63 -8.93 4.93 -5.40
N ASP A 64 -8.42 6.01 -5.98
CA ASP A 64 -7.06 6.06 -6.54
C ASP A 64 -6.03 5.77 -5.44
N VAL A 65 -6.19 6.36 -4.26
CA VAL A 65 -5.32 6.11 -3.10
C VAL A 65 -5.41 4.66 -2.62
N ILE A 66 -6.64 4.15 -2.45
CA ILE A 66 -6.91 2.78 -1.96
C ILE A 66 -6.36 1.71 -2.90
N ILE A 67 -6.28 1.99 -4.21
CA ILE A 67 -5.74 1.06 -5.20
C ILE A 67 -4.21 1.18 -5.32
N LEU A 68 -3.68 2.40 -5.29
CA LEU A 68 -2.25 2.65 -5.53
C LEU A 68 -1.36 2.25 -4.35
N MET A 69 -1.83 2.33 -3.11
CA MET A 69 -1.02 1.91 -1.96
C MET A 69 -0.75 0.40 -1.92
N PRO A 70 -1.74 -0.51 -2.11
CA PRO A 70 -1.49 -1.94 -2.30
C PRO A 70 -0.54 -2.24 -3.44
N TRP A 71 -0.64 -1.50 -4.56
CA TRP A 71 0.30 -1.63 -5.66
C TRP A 71 1.74 -1.25 -5.24
N ALA A 72 1.92 -0.15 -4.52
CA ALA A 72 3.23 0.25 -4.01
C ALA A 72 3.82 -0.80 -3.03
N ILE A 73 2.99 -1.35 -2.13
CA ILE A 73 3.37 -2.45 -1.23
C ILE A 73 3.81 -3.68 -2.02
N TRP A 74 3.03 -4.06 -3.04
CA TRP A 74 3.34 -5.17 -3.93
C TRP A 74 4.69 -4.97 -4.65
N MET A 75 4.98 -3.75 -5.10
CA MET A 75 6.27 -3.41 -5.72
C MET A 75 7.43 -3.58 -4.73
N VAL A 76 7.31 -3.08 -3.50
CA VAL A 76 8.35 -3.25 -2.46
C VAL A 76 8.59 -4.73 -2.16
N ARG A 77 7.52 -5.52 -2.02
CA ARG A 77 7.62 -6.98 -1.83
C ARG A 77 8.38 -7.64 -2.97
N ASN A 78 8.03 -7.32 -4.22
CA ASN A 78 8.68 -7.91 -5.38
C ASN A 78 10.16 -7.52 -5.49
N GLU A 79 10.51 -6.28 -5.15
CA GLU A 79 11.92 -5.87 -5.11
C GLU A 79 12.71 -6.61 -4.02
N ALA A 80 12.09 -6.89 -2.86
CA ALA A 80 12.70 -7.71 -1.83
C ALA A 80 12.95 -9.16 -2.31
N ILE A 81 11.94 -9.80 -2.91
CA ILE A 81 12.03 -11.19 -3.37
C ILE A 81 12.99 -11.33 -4.57
N PHE A 82 12.82 -10.51 -5.60
CA PHE A 82 13.51 -10.73 -6.88
C PHE A 82 14.83 -9.96 -7.02
N ARG A 83 15.06 -8.94 -6.18
CA ARG A 83 16.24 -8.07 -6.28
C ARG A 83 17.01 -7.95 -4.96
N GLY A 84 16.53 -8.56 -3.87
CA GLY A 84 17.17 -8.48 -2.56
C GLY A 84 17.17 -7.07 -1.96
N VAL A 85 16.30 -6.18 -2.44
CA VAL A 85 16.20 -4.80 -1.92
C VAL A 85 15.50 -4.83 -0.57
N GLN A 86 16.10 -4.23 0.46
CA GLN A 86 15.49 -4.19 1.79
C GLN A 86 14.19 -3.35 1.77
N PRO A 87 13.06 -3.89 2.27
CA PRO A 87 11.81 -3.15 2.38
C PRO A 87 11.99 -1.87 3.21
N SER A 88 11.47 -0.75 2.71
CA SER A 88 11.51 0.51 3.43
C SER A 88 10.25 1.34 3.16
N LEU A 89 9.83 2.10 4.19
CA LEU A 89 8.69 3.02 4.08
C LEU A 89 8.92 4.08 3.01
N GLN A 90 10.15 4.57 2.88
CA GLN A 90 10.52 5.52 1.83
C GLN A 90 10.42 4.90 0.43
N GLY A 91 10.82 3.63 0.27
CA GLY A 91 10.64 2.90 -0.98
C GLY A 91 9.16 2.76 -1.35
N CYS A 92 8.30 2.38 -0.39
CA CYS A 92 6.86 2.30 -0.60
C CYS A 92 6.26 3.65 -0.99
N LYS A 93 6.62 4.73 -0.26
CA LYS A 93 6.17 6.09 -0.56
C LYS A 93 6.59 6.53 -1.97
N THR A 94 7.82 6.22 -2.37
CA THR A 94 8.36 6.57 -3.69
C THR A 94 7.59 5.87 -4.80
N HIS A 95 7.31 4.56 -4.66
CA HIS A 95 6.47 3.83 -5.61
C HIS A 95 5.06 4.43 -5.68
N PHE A 96 4.45 4.73 -4.53
CA PHE A 96 3.14 5.36 -4.47
C PHE A 96 3.12 6.72 -5.22
N GLN A 97 4.03 7.64 -4.88
CA GLN A 97 4.12 8.97 -5.50
C GLN A 97 4.35 8.88 -7.01
N LYS A 98 5.20 7.95 -7.46
CA LYS A 98 5.46 7.71 -8.88
C LYS A 98 4.18 7.30 -9.63
N GLU A 99 3.44 6.33 -9.12
CA GLU A 99 2.21 5.88 -9.77
C GLU A 99 1.11 6.93 -9.69
N PHE A 100 1.04 7.67 -8.58
CA PHE A 100 0.11 8.79 -8.42
C PHE A 100 0.39 9.91 -9.44
N ALA A 101 1.66 10.22 -9.68
CA ALA A 101 2.08 11.17 -10.72
C ALA A 101 1.71 10.68 -12.13
N LEU A 102 1.92 9.39 -12.43
CA LEU A 102 1.52 8.79 -13.71
C LEU A 102 0.00 8.84 -13.91
N LEU A 103 -0.79 8.59 -12.86
CA LEU A 103 -2.24 8.68 -12.90
C LEU A 103 -2.71 10.11 -13.19
N LEU A 104 -2.10 11.12 -12.56
CA LEU A 104 -2.41 12.53 -12.79
C LEU A 104 -2.15 12.94 -14.25
N LEU A 105 -1.14 12.36 -14.91
CA LEU A 105 -0.81 12.65 -16.30
C LEU A 105 -1.74 11.94 -17.32
N ARG A 106 -2.27 10.76 -16.97
CA ARG A 106 -3.03 9.91 -17.89
C ARG A 106 -4.51 10.27 -17.98
N GLU A 107 -5.07 10.86 -16.92
CA GLU A 107 -6.50 11.14 -16.86
C GLU A 107 -6.77 12.64 -16.75
N LYS A 108 -7.84 13.08 -17.40
CA LYS A 108 -8.39 14.42 -17.17
C LYS A 108 -9.04 14.43 -15.79
N LYS A 109 -8.29 14.88 -14.77
CA LYS A 109 -8.75 14.91 -13.38
C LYS A 109 -9.54 16.19 -13.09
N ASP A 110 -10.61 16.05 -12.32
CA ASP A 110 -11.45 17.18 -11.89
C ASP A 110 -10.74 18.07 -10.84
N HIS A 111 -9.76 17.52 -10.11
CA HIS A 111 -9.06 18.19 -9.01
C HIS A 111 -7.53 18.06 -9.06
N PRO A 112 -6.86 18.49 -10.15
CA PRO A 112 -5.44 18.22 -10.37
C PRO A 112 -4.52 18.88 -9.32
N GLN A 113 -4.89 20.05 -8.80
CA GLN A 113 -4.10 20.75 -7.76
C GLN A 113 -4.14 20.04 -6.40
N LEU A 114 -5.29 19.46 -6.04
CA LEU A 114 -5.41 18.69 -4.81
C LEU A 114 -4.60 17.39 -4.93
N MET A 115 -4.69 16.73 -6.09
CA MET A 115 -3.89 15.54 -6.39
C MET A 115 -2.39 15.84 -6.40
N SER A 116 -1.92 16.98 -6.93
CA SER A 116 -0.48 17.28 -6.93
C SER A 116 0.14 17.40 -5.54
N SER A 117 -0.65 17.65 -4.49
CA SER A 117 -0.14 17.66 -3.10
C SER A 117 0.27 16.28 -2.56
N TRP A 118 -0.05 15.21 -3.28
CA TRP A 118 0.26 13.81 -2.93
C TRP A 118 1.51 13.27 -3.63
N ILE A 119 2.13 14.08 -4.50
CA ILE A 119 3.38 13.79 -5.22
C ILE A 119 4.52 14.49 -4.49
#